data_AF-A0A7V3CZX6-F1
#
_entry.id   AF-A0A7V3CZX6-F1
#
_cell.length_a   1.000
_cell.length_b   1.000
_cell.length_c   1.000
_cell.angle_alpha   90.00
_cell.angle_beta   90.00
_cell.angle_gamma   90.00
#
_symmetry.space_group_name_H-M   'P 1'
#
loop_
_entity.id
_entity.type
_entity.pdbx_description
1 polymer ?
#
loop_
_entity_poly.entity_id
_entity_poly.type
_entity_poly.pdbx_seq_one_letter_code
_entity_poly.pdbx_strand_id
1 'polypeptide(L)' 'RQELAKAFKRIWEEKYPIEGASDHGVSESIYLKDPDGNGVELYADRPFELWPRDEDGNVLMVTKAIDLPSLLTELE' A
#
# COMPACT_ATOMS: atom_id res chain seq x y z
N ARG A 1 -5.07 1.17 -8.41
CA ARG A 1 -3.90 1.32 -7.50
C ARG A 1 -2.59 1.50 -8.27
N GLN A 2 -2.66 1.64 -9.60
CA GLN A 2 -1.55 1.86 -10.53
C GLN A 2 -0.49 2.90 -10.11
N GLU A 3 -0.85 4.06 -9.56
CA GLU A 3 0.15 5.06 -9.17
C GLU A 3 1.02 4.60 -7.99
N LEU A 4 0.45 3.84 -7.04
CA LEU A 4 1.21 3.22 -5.96
C LEU A 4 2.18 2.17 -6.52
N ALA A 5 1.73 1.38 -7.50
CA ALA A 5 2.59 0.39 -8.18
C ALA A 5 3.76 1.07 -8.92
N LYS A 6 3.52 2.21 -9.59
CA LYS A 6 4.56 2.99 -10.26
C LYS A 6 5.58 3.54 -9.25
N ALA A 7 5.08 4.10 -8.15
CA ALA A 7 5.94 4.63 -7.09
C ALA A 7 6.79 3.50 -6.46
N PHE A 8 6.16 2.38 -6.11
CA PHE A 8 6.84 1.20 -5.56
C PHE A 8 7.94 0.70 -6.49
N LYS A 9 7.63 0.50 -7.77
CA LYS A 9 8.59 0.02 -8.76
C LYS A 9 9.82 0.93 -8.83
N ARG A 10 9.62 2.25 -8.89
CA ARG A 10 10.71 3.22 -8.92
C ARG A 10 11.56 3.18 -7.65
N ILE A 11 10.94 3.15 -6.48
CA ILE A 11 11.62 3.05 -5.18
C ILE A 11 12.49 1.77 -5.13
N TRP A 12 11.91 0.65 -5.59
CA TRP A 12 12.58 -0.64 -5.64
C TRP A 12 13.77 -0.67 -6.62
N GLU A 13 13.59 -0.16 -7.83
CA GLU A 13 14.64 -0.11 -8.86
C GLU A 13 15.82 0.78 -8.45
N GLU A 14 15.55 1.88 -7.75
CA GLU A 14 16.57 2.78 -7.18
C GLU A 14 17.21 2.23 -5.89
N LYS A 15 16.77 1.07 -5.41
CA LYS A 15 17.22 0.44 -4.15
C LYS A 15 17.08 1.37 -2.95
N TYR A 16 16.07 2.24 -2.96
CA TYR A 16 15.80 3.14 -1.86
C TYR A 16 15.22 2.35 -0.67
N PRO A 17 15.66 2.60 0.58
CA PRO A 17 15.19 1.83 1.73
C PRO A 17 13.68 1.92 1.94
N ILE A 18 13.06 0.76 2.07
CA ILE A 18 11.65 0.60 2.46
C ILE A 18 11.65 0.08 3.90
N GLU A 19 10.96 0.78 4.80
CA GLU A 19 10.85 0.42 6.21
C GLU A 19 9.75 -0.63 6.43
N GLY A 20 8.75 -0.67 5.54
CA GLY A 20 7.69 -1.68 5.57
C GLY A 20 6.65 -1.48 4.48
N ALA A 21 5.71 -2.41 4.40
CA ALA A 21 4.52 -2.28 3.58
C ALA A 21 3.36 -3.07 4.20
N SER A 22 2.13 -2.64 4.01
CA SER A 22 0.96 -3.23 4.68
C SER A 22 -0.30 -3.11 3.84
N ASP A 23 -1.17 -4.11 3.96
CA ASP A 23 -2.55 -4.11 3.47
C ASP A 23 -3.49 -3.91 4.68
N HIS A 24 -4.22 -2.81 4.66
CA HIS A 24 -5.17 -2.42 5.69
C HIS A 24 -6.61 -2.88 5.43
N GLY A 25 -6.83 -3.60 4.33
CA GLY A 25 -8.15 -4.03 3.85
C GLY A 25 -8.88 -2.94 3.07
N VAL A 26 -8.72 -1.69 3.50
CA VAL A 26 -9.27 -0.49 2.84
C VAL A 26 -8.25 0.20 1.94
N SER A 27 -6.97 0.06 2.25
CA SER A 27 -5.85 0.68 1.53
C SER A 27 -4.62 -0.22 1.57
N GLU A 28 -3.72 0.00 0.63
CA GLU A 28 -2.39 -0.60 0.59
C GLU A 28 -1.35 0.51 0.75
N SER A 29 -0.36 0.29 1.61
CA SER A 29 0.61 1.30 2.03
C SER A 29 2.06 0.80 1.92
N ILE A 30 2.97 1.72 1.59
CA ILE A 30 4.42 1.54 1.59
C ILE A 30 5.03 2.63 2.47
N TYR A 31 5.92 2.21 3.37
CA TYR A 31 6.56 3.07 4.36
C TYR A 31 8.05 3.22 4.04
N LEU A 32 8.54 4.45 4.06
CA LEU A 32 9.94 4.81 3.86
C LEU A 32 10.31 6.04 4.69
N LYS A 33 11.57 6.42 4.67
CA LYS A 33 12.04 7.70 5.22
C LYS A 33 12.43 8.64 4.11
N ASP A 34 12.14 9.94 4.26
CA ASP A 34 12.75 10.96 3.40
C ASP A 34 14.25 11.16 3.72
N PRO A 35 14.99 11.97 2.95
CA PRO A 35 16.41 12.23 3.21
C PRO A 35 16.71 12.87 4.58
N ASP A 36 15.73 13.55 5.19
CA ASP A 36 15.84 14.16 6.52
C ASP A 36 15.49 13.17 7.65
N GLY A 37 15.03 11.96 7.30
CA GLY A 37 14.67 10.89 8.23
C GLY A 37 13.21 10.90 8.68
N ASN A 38 12.35 11.74 8.10
CA ASN A 38 10.93 11.76 8.41
C ASN A 38 10.24 10.52 7.81
N GLY A 39 9.33 9.91 8.56
CA GLY A 39 8.50 8.82 8.05
C GLY A 39 7.54 9.31 6.98
N VAL A 40 7.52 8.63 5.85
CA VAL A 40 6.62 8.87 4.72
C VAL A 40 5.82 7.60 4.45
N GLU A 41 4.51 7.76 4.31
CA GLU A 41 3.59 6.72 3.87
C GLU A 41 3.05 7.07 2.48
N LEU A 42 3.24 6.17 1.53
CA LEU A 42 2.59 6.21 0.24
C LEU A 42 1.50 5.16 0.25
N TYR A 43 0.24 5.57 0.10
CA TYR A 43 -0.89 4.65 0.13
C TYR A 43 -1.84 4.87 -1.04
N ALA A 44 -2.57 3.82 -1.39
CA ALA A 44 -3.69 3.89 -2.31
C ALA A 44 -4.91 3.17 -1.72
N ASP A 45 -6.04 3.88 -1.69
CA ASP A 45 -7.30 3.29 -1.30
C ASP A 45 -7.78 2.27 -2.34
N ARG A 46 -8.42 1.22 -1.84
CA ARG A 46 -9.25 0.36 -2.67
C ARG A 46 -10.57 1.07 -2.97
N PRO A 47 -11.25 0.74 -4.09
CA PRO A 47 -12.63 1.14 -4.29
C PRO A 47 -13.47 0.85 -3.04
N PHE A 48 -14.28 1.83 -2.63
CA PHE A 48 -15.06 1.77 -1.38
C PHE A 48 -15.97 0.53 -1.29
N GLU A 49 -16.45 0.04 -2.43
CA GLU A 49 -17.27 -1.17 -2.55
C GLU A 49 -16.52 -2.45 -2.15
N LEU A 50 -15.19 -2.44 -2.18
CA LEU A 50 -14.33 -3.58 -1.83
C LEU A 50 -13.87 -3.53 -0.37
N TRP A 51 -14.26 -2.51 0.38
CA TRP A 51 -13.84 -2.40 1.78
C TRP A 51 -14.52 -3.49 2.60
N PRO A 52 -13.74 -4.25 3.40
CA PRO A 52 -14.30 -5.33 4.20
C PRO A 52 -15.26 -4.76 5.25
N ARG A 53 -16.38 -5.44 5.45
CA ARG A 53 -17.41 -5.08 6.42
C ARG A 53 -17.78 -6.26 7.30
N ASP A 54 -18.16 -5.98 8.53
CA ASP A 54 -18.79 -6.97 9.42
C ASP A 54 -20.27 -7.18 9.09
N GLU A 55 -20.92 -8.06 9.85
CA GLU A 55 -22.34 -8.39 9.69
C GLU A 55 -23.27 -7.19 9.95
N ASP A 56 -22.79 -6.20 10.71
CA ASP A 56 -23.50 -4.95 11.03
C ASP A 56 -23.21 -3.82 10.02
N GLY A 57 -22.32 -4.05 9.05
CA GLY A 57 -21.96 -3.12 7.99
C GLY A 57 -20.84 -2.13 8.32
N ASN A 58 -20.18 -2.27 9.48
CA ASN A 58 -19.03 -1.45 9.87
C ASN A 58 -17.78 -1.85 9.08
N VAL A 59 -16.92 -0.86 8.79
CA VAL A 59 -15.65 -1.11 8.08
C VAL A 59 -14.67 -1.84 8.99
N LEU A 60 -14.08 -2.92 8.48
CA LEU A 60 -13.09 -3.72 9.18
C LEU A 60 -11.67 -3.31 8.79
N MET A 61 -10.95 -2.65 9.70
CA MET A 61 -9.52 -2.40 9.52
C MET A 61 -8.73 -3.68 9.81
N VAL A 62 -7.84 -4.06 8.90
CA VAL A 62 -6.91 -5.18 9.12
C VAL A 62 -5.47 -4.70 9.01
N THR A 63 -4.52 -5.57 9.30
CA THR A 63 -3.11 -5.33 8.99
C THR A 63 -2.52 -6.65 8.52
N LYS A 64 -2.25 -6.73 7.23
CA LYS A 64 -1.71 -7.92 6.56
C LYS A 64 -0.45 -7.55 5.79
N ALA A 65 0.37 -8.54 5.51
CA ALA A 65 1.45 -8.37 4.54
C ALA A 65 0.83 -8.05 3.17
N ILE A 66 1.36 -7.04 2.50
CA ILE A 66 0.95 -6.68 1.14
C ILE A 66 1.43 -7.73 0.13
N ASP A 67 0.63 -8.00 -0.89
CA ASP A 67 1.03 -8.80 -2.05
C ASP A 67 1.70 -7.90 -3.10
N LEU A 68 3.02 -7.72 -2.99
CA LEU A 68 3.80 -6.89 -3.91
C LEU A 68 3.77 -7.38 -5.36
N PRO A 69 3.86 -8.70 -5.66
CA PRO A 69 3.63 -9.19 -7.01
C PRO A 69 2.27 -8.76 -7.57
N SER A 70 1.18 -8.91 -6.80
CA SER A 70 -0.14 -8.45 -7.23
C SER A 70 -0.18 -6.95 -7.46
N LEU A 71 0.46 -6.14 -6.62
CA LEU A 71 0.54 -4.69 -6.83
C LEU A 71 1.24 -4.34 -8.15
N LEU A 72 2.31 -5.05 -8.50
CA LEU A 72 3.05 -4.80 -9.74
C LEU A 72 2.28 -5.18 -11.00
N THR A 73 1.30 -6.09 -10.93
CA THR A 73 0.42 -6.40 -12.08
C THR A 73 -0.46 -5.21 -12.50
N GLU A 74 -0.64 -4.20 -11.64
CA GLU A 74 -1.37 -2.96 -12.00
C GLU A 74 -0.62 -2.09 -13.02
N LEU A 75 0.60 -2.47 -13.41
CA LEU A 75 1.41 -1.81 -14.43
C LEU A 75 1.28 -2.44 -15.83
N GLU A 76 0.60 -3.57 -15.93
CA GLU A 76 0.27 -4.26 -17.20
C GLU A 76 -0.97 -3.64 -17.86
#